data_AF-A0A4Q4XB64-F1
#
_entry.id   AF-A0A4Q4XB64-F1
#
_cell.length_a   1.000
_cell.length_b   1.000
_cell.length_c   1.000
_cell.angle_alpha   90.00
_cell.angle_beta   90.00
_cell.angle_gamma   90.00
#
_symmetry.space_group_name_H-M   'P 1'
#
loop_
_entity.id
_entity.type
_entity.pdbx_description
1 polymer ?
#
loop_
_entity_poly.entity_id
_entity_poly.type
_entity_poly.pdbx_seq_one_letter_code
_entity_poly.pdbx_strand_id
1 'polypeptide(L)'
;MATYKDLLAQKAKLEEQLEAARAAEVETAIAQVRQIVLEYGLTAEDLGLAAKTKKRKGSVVQPKYQDPKSGSTWTGRGRAPAWIAGKNYERFLIKAGRYQQTNVRTDCGGIAMLKVGISRNVREGLRPLNGLRLKPEGETSGWYIWAGEQFSESPDFFVPLHVSHLLEWAPLAMPYLGLPPGWRFLVTERYEDVWADPSLLQKP
;
A
#
# COMPACT_ATOMS: atom_id res chain seq x y z
N MET A 1 -19.36 -30.36 -45.51
CA MET A 1 -19.09 -29.80 -44.16
C MET A 1 -18.21 -28.58 -44.35
N ALA A 2 -18.46 -27.49 -43.61
CA ALA A 2 -17.59 -26.31 -43.66
C ALA A 2 -16.16 -26.72 -43.29
N THR A 3 -15.17 -26.21 -44.01
CA THR A 3 -13.77 -26.49 -43.68
C THR A 3 -13.35 -25.68 -42.44
N TYR A 4 -12.29 -26.10 -41.77
CA TYR A 4 -11.77 -25.38 -40.60
C TYR A 4 -11.46 -23.90 -40.91
N LYS A 5 -10.98 -23.60 -42.12
CA LYS A 5 -10.72 -22.23 -42.58
C LYS A 5 -12.01 -21.41 -42.72
N ASP A 6 -13.09 -22.01 -43.20
CA ASP A 6 -14.39 -21.34 -43.34
C ASP A 6 -14.98 -20.98 -41.97
N LEU A 7 -14.85 -21.87 -40.98
CA LEU A 7 -15.31 -21.62 -39.60
C LEU A 7 -14.52 -20.48 -38.93
N LEU A 8 -13.21 -20.40 -39.16
CA LEU A 8 -12.39 -19.29 -38.66
C LEU A 8 -12.80 -17.95 -39.28
N ALA A 9 -13.06 -17.92 -40.59
CA ALA A 9 -13.54 -16.70 -41.26
C ALA A 9 -14.91 -16.26 -40.73
N GLN A 10 -15.82 -17.20 -40.46
CA GLN A 10 -17.13 -16.91 -39.86
C GLN A 10 -17.00 -16.36 -38.43
N LYS A 11 -16.08 -16.91 -37.63
CA LYS A 11 -15.81 -16.41 -36.28
C LYS A 11 -15.32 -14.95 -36.31
N ALA A 12 -14.34 -14.66 -37.15
CA ALA A 12 -13.78 -13.30 -37.25
C ALA A 12 -14.86 -12.28 -37.63
N LYS A 13 -15.75 -12.65 -38.57
CA LYS A 13 -16.88 -11.81 -38.97
C LYS A 13 -17.88 -11.56 -37.85
N LEU A 14 -18.16 -12.57 -37.01
CA LEU A 14 -19.05 -12.43 -35.86
C LEU A 14 -18.43 -11.57 -34.75
N GLU A 15 -17.13 -11.71 -34.50
CA GLU A 15 -16.40 -10.88 -33.52
C GLU A 15 -16.40 -9.41 -33.94
N GLU A 16 -16.19 -9.12 -35.23
CA GLU A 16 -16.29 -7.75 -35.78
C GLU A 16 -17.70 -7.17 -35.60
N GLN A 17 -18.74 -7.96 -35.87
CA GLN A 17 -20.13 -7.55 -35.66
C GLN A 17 -20.46 -7.30 -34.18
N LEU A 18 -19.92 -8.12 -33.26
CA LEU A 18 -20.10 -7.97 -31.83
C LEU A 18 -19.48 -6.67 -31.31
N GLU A 19 -18.24 -6.38 -31.72
CA GLU A 19 -17.57 -5.14 -31.31
C GLU A 19 -18.26 -3.90 -31.90
N ALA A 20 -18.71 -3.98 -33.17
CA ALA A 20 -19.47 -2.90 -33.78
C ALA A 20 -20.82 -2.66 -33.06
N ALA A 21 -21.55 -3.73 -32.71
CA ALA A 21 -22.79 -3.63 -31.95
C ALA A 21 -22.55 -3.04 -30.54
N ARG A 22 -21.52 -3.51 -29.84
CA ARG A 22 -21.13 -2.99 -28.52
C ARG A 22 -20.77 -1.50 -28.57
N ALA A 23 -20.01 -1.08 -29.57
CA ALA A 23 -19.67 0.33 -29.74
C ALA A 23 -20.92 1.21 -29.92
N ALA A 24 -21.88 0.78 -30.74
CA ALA A 24 -23.15 1.48 -30.94
C ALA A 24 -24.03 1.50 -29.68
N GLU A 25 -24.10 0.38 -28.93
CA GLU A 25 -24.82 0.33 -27.65
C GLU A 25 -24.18 1.24 -26.59
N VAL A 26 -22.85 1.30 -26.54
CA VAL A 26 -22.14 2.20 -25.61
C VAL A 26 -22.36 3.66 -25.99
N GLU A 27 -22.33 4.01 -27.27
CA GLU A 27 -22.58 5.39 -27.72
C GLU A 27 -24.00 5.86 -27.36
N THR A 28 -24.99 4.99 -27.60
CA THR A 28 -26.39 5.27 -27.24
C THR A 28 -26.57 5.39 -25.72
N ALA A 29 -25.94 4.53 -24.93
CA ALA A 29 -25.95 4.65 -23.47
C ALA A 29 -25.30 5.96 -22.99
N ILE A 30 -24.17 6.37 -23.56
CA ILE A 30 -23.52 7.65 -23.25
C ILE A 30 -24.43 8.83 -23.58
N ALA A 31 -25.12 8.79 -24.73
CA ALA A 31 -26.06 9.84 -25.11
C ALA A 31 -27.21 9.98 -24.11
N GLN A 32 -27.79 8.85 -23.65
CA GLN A 32 -28.83 8.84 -22.62
C GLN A 32 -28.34 9.40 -21.29
N VAL A 33 -27.16 8.96 -20.83
CA VAL A 33 -26.55 9.47 -19.59
C VAL A 33 -26.30 10.97 -19.68
N ARG A 34 -25.81 11.47 -20.82
CA ARG A 34 -25.61 12.91 -21.04
C ARG A 34 -26.92 13.69 -20.96
N GLN A 35 -28.01 13.16 -21.52
CA GLN A 35 -29.32 13.81 -21.44
C GLN A 35 -29.82 13.87 -19.99
N ILE A 36 -29.72 12.77 -19.24
CA ILE A 36 -30.11 12.73 -17.82
C ILE A 36 -29.27 13.72 -16.99
N VAL A 37 -27.95 13.76 -17.22
CA VAL A 37 -27.05 14.69 -16.55
C VAL A 37 -27.45 16.15 -16.81
N LEU A 38 -27.83 16.50 -18.04
CA LEU A 38 -28.25 17.85 -18.39
C LEU A 38 -29.64 18.20 -17.84
N GLU A 39 -30.60 17.28 -17.88
CA GLU A 39 -31.98 17.50 -17.41
C GLU A 39 -32.04 17.74 -15.90
N TYR A 40 -31.29 16.96 -15.13
CA TYR A 40 -31.28 17.04 -13.67
C TYR A 40 -30.10 17.86 -13.11
N GLY A 41 -29.22 18.39 -13.96
CA GLY A 41 -28.05 19.16 -13.54
C GLY A 41 -27.07 18.37 -12.68
N LEU A 42 -26.92 17.07 -12.95
CA LEU A 42 -26.09 16.17 -12.13
C LEU A 42 -24.60 16.50 -12.29
N THR A 43 -23.89 16.54 -11.18
CA THR A 43 -22.44 16.69 -11.17
C THR A 43 -21.74 15.34 -10.97
N ALA A 44 -20.43 15.27 -11.23
CA ALA A 44 -19.66 14.06 -10.97
C ALA A 44 -19.70 13.67 -9.48
N GLU A 45 -19.85 14.65 -8.60
CA GLU A 45 -20.02 14.47 -7.15
C GLU A 45 -21.35 13.76 -6.83
N ASP A 46 -22.45 14.19 -7.45
CA ASP A 46 -23.79 13.60 -7.24
C ASP A 46 -23.85 12.14 -7.72
N LEU A 47 -23.08 11.83 -8.76
CA LEU A 47 -22.91 10.48 -9.30
C LEU A 47 -21.87 9.65 -8.53
N GLY A 48 -21.19 10.22 -7.54
CA GLY A 48 -20.12 9.55 -6.79
C GLY A 48 -18.85 9.25 -7.62
N LEU A 49 -18.70 9.90 -8.78
CA LEU A 49 -17.59 9.75 -9.73
C LEU A 49 -16.47 10.77 -9.48
N ALA A 50 -16.70 11.80 -8.67
CA ALA A 50 -15.70 12.80 -8.35
C ALA A 50 -14.54 12.23 -7.52
N ALA A 51 -13.33 12.29 -8.07
CA ALA A 51 -12.11 11.88 -7.38
C ALA A 51 -11.80 12.85 -6.21
N LYS A 52 -11.70 12.33 -4.98
CA LYS A 52 -11.30 13.13 -3.81
C LYS A 52 -9.84 13.55 -3.91
N THR A 53 -9.57 14.75 -4.41
CA THR A 53 -8.22 15.33 -4.44
C THR A 53 -7.75 15.65 -3.01
N LYS A 54 -7.01 14.74 -2.39
CA LYS A 54 -6.36 14.99 -1.08
C LYS A 54 -5.33 16.11 -1.24
N LYS A 55 -5.57 17.29 -0.63
CA LYS A 55 -4.55 18.33 -0.43
C LYS A 55 -3.37 17.73 0.36
N ARG A 56 -2.19 17.65 -0.27
CA ARG A 56 -0.96 17.19 0.39
C ARG A 56 -0.51 18.24 1.41
N LYS A 57 -0.54 17.91 2.71
CA LYS A 57 0.15 18.68 3.76
C LYS A 57 1.66 18.60 3.50
N GLY A 58 2.36 19.74 3.51
CA GLY A 58 3.80 19.80 3.29
C GLY A 58 4.56 18.88 4.25
N SER A 59 5.48 18.07 3.73
CA SER A 59 6.25 17.13 4.55
C SER A 59 7.18 17.90 5.48
N VAL A 60 7.07 17.64 6.78
CA VAL A 60 8.05 18.11 7.77
C VAL A 60 9.34 17.35 7.51
N VAL A 61 10.33 18.05 6.96
CA VAL A 61 11.65 17.49 6.66
C VAL A 61 12.33 17.06 7.96
N GLN A 62 12.84 15.84 8.01
CA GLN A 62 13.58 15.34 9.17
C GLN A 62 14.79 16.23 9.49
N PRO A 63 15.09 16.50 10.79
CA PRO A 63 16.26 17.28 11.17
C PRO A 63 17.57 16.57 10.78
N LYS A 64 18.49 17.30 10.15
CA LYS A 64 19.78 16.77 9.64
C LYS A 64 20.93 16.98 10.62
N TYR A 65 20.84 18.03 11.44
CA TYR A 65 21.86 18.42 12.40
C TYR A 65 21.26 18.56 13.79
N GLN A 66 22.03 18.25 14.83
CA GLN A 66 21.67 18.42 16.23
C GLN A 66 22.83 18.99 17.04
N ASP A 67 22.52 19.94 17.93
CA ASP A 67 23.48 20.47 18.90
C ASP A 67 23.71 19.47 20.04
N PRO A 68 24.93 18.95 20.27
CA PRO A 68 25.22 18.01 21.34
C PRO A 68 25.06 18.60 22.75
N LYS A 69 25.01 19.93 22.90
CA LYS A 69 24.88 20.59 24.21
C LYS A 69 23.44 20.94 24.57
N SER A 70 22.65 21.45 23.62
CA SER A 70 21.27 21.88 23.87
C SER A 70 20.20 20.93 23.32
N GLY A 71 20.57 19.97 22.46
CA GLY A 71 19.63 19.09 21.77
C GLY A 71 18.85 19.76 20.63
N SER A 72 19.08 21.06 20.37
CA SER A 72 18.42 21.80 19.28
C SER A 72 18.69 21.18 17.92
N THR A 73 17.66 21.02 17.08
CA THR A 73 17.79 20.36 15.77
C THR A 73 17.55 21.31 14.60
N TRP A 74 18.24 21.08 13.47
CA TRP A 74 18.06 21.86 12.25
C TRP A 74 18.03 20.97 11.01
N THR A 75 17.09 21.22 10.11
CA THR A 75 16.85 20.41 8.89
C THR A 75 17.86 20.66 7.78
N GLY A 76 18.76 21.63 7.94
CA GLY A 76 19.72 22.05 6.91
C GLY A 76 19.11 22.94 5.82
N ARG A 77 17.85 23.36 5.98
CA ARG A 77 17.16 24.30 5.09
C ARG A 77 16.93 25.63 5.82
N GLY A 78 17.13 26.75 5.12
CA GLY A 78 16.94 28.10 5.66
C GLY A 78 18.18 28.67 6.36
N ARG A 79 17.99 29.71 7.18
CA ARG A 79 19.08 30.38 7.93
C ARG A 79 19.63 29.42 9.00
N ALA A 80 20.95 29.20 8.98
CA ALA A 80 21.62 28.36 9.96
C ALA A 80 21.51 28.97 11.38
N PRO A 81 21.14 28.17 12.40
CA PRO A 81 21.15 28.61 13.79
C PRO A 81 22.55 28.95 14.32
N ALA A 82 22.64 29.83 15.32
CA ALA A 82 23.91 30.31 15.88
C ALA A 82 24.84 29.19 16.41
N TRP A 83 24.29 28.04 16.79
CA TRP A 83 25.09 26.93 17.31
C TRP A 83 25.86 26.16 16.23
N ILE A 84 25.43 26.19 14.96
CA ILE A 84 26.08 25.54 13.81
C ILE A 84 26.66 26.50 12.78
N ALA A 85 26.13 27.73 12.70
CA ALA A 85 26.58 28.75 11.75
C ALA A 85 28.10 29.03 11.93
N GLY A 86 28.86 28.92 10.83
CA GLY A 86 30.30 29.17 10.80
C GLY A 86 31.19 28.07 11.40
N LYS A 87 30.62 26.94 11.85
CA LYS A 87 31.36 25.79 12.37
C LYS A 87 31.41 24.65 11.36
N ASN A 88 32.20 23.60 11.64
CA ASN A 88 32.16 22.39 10.83
C ASN A 88 30.85 21.61 11.10
N TYR A 89 29.96 21.64 10.11
CA TYR A 89 28.62 21.05 10.12
C TYR A 89 28.64 19.52 10.33
N GLU A 90 29.71 18.84 9.91
CA GLU A 90 29.85 17.38 10.04
C GLU A 90 29.89 16.94 11.50
N ARG A 91 30.36 17.80 12.41
CA ARG A 91 30.43 17.50 13.86
C ARG A 91 29.06 17.48 14.53
N PHE A 92 28.06 18.06 13.88
CA PHE A 92 26.68 18.15 14.36
C PHE A 92 25.72 17.28 13.54
N LEU A 93 26.24 16.53 12.56
CA LEU A 93 25.44 15.65 11.73
C LEU A 93 24.89 14.52 12.60
N ILE A 94 23.58 14.33 12.58
CA ILE A 94 22.97 13.16 13.20
C ILE A 94 23.44 11.96 12.36
N LYS A 95 24.37 11.16 12.91
CA LYS A 95 24.82 9.93 12.26
C LYS A 95 23.62 9.00 12.15
N ALA A 96 23.03 8.91 10.96
CA ALA A 96 22.07 7.88 10.66
C ALA A 96 22.75 6.52 10.92
N GLY A 97 22.25 5.78 11.90
CA GLY A 97 22.59 4.36 12.04
C GLY A 97 22.32 3.69 10.69
N ARG A 98 23.26 2.87 10.22
CA ARG A 98 23.15 2.15 8.95
C ARG A 98 21.85 1.35 8.90
N TYR A 99 20.89 1.81 8.13
CA TYR A 99 19.83 0.97 7.57
C TYR A 99 19.99 1.03 6.05
N GLN A 100 20.41 -0.08 5.45
CA GLN A 100 20.60 -0.17 4.00
C GLN A 100 19.23 -0.05 3.32
N GLN A 101 19.03 1.09 2.68
CA GLN A 101 17.88 1.41 1.87
C GLN A 101 17.94 0.59 0.57
N THR A 102 17.33 -0.59 0.52
CA THR A 102 17.08 -1.28 -0.76
C THR A 102 15.94 -0.57 -1.46
N ASN A 103 16.28 0.08 -2.57
CA ASN A 103 15.38 0.82 -3.44
C ASN A 103 14.26 -0.08 -3.98
N VAL A 104 13.06 0.05 -3.43
CA VAL A 104 11.81 -0.10 -4.20
C VAL A 104 11.11 1.24 -4.09
N ARG A 105 11.14 2.01 -5.18
CA ARG A 105 10.33 3.23 -5.30
C ARG A 105 8.87 2.80 -5.37
N THR A 106 8.23 2.71 -4.22
CA THR A 106 6.77 2.83 -4.12
C THR A 106 6.50 4.19 -3.53
N ASP A 107 6.20 5.14 -4.40
CA ASP A 107 5.61 6.44 -4.08
C ASP A 107 4.36 6.19 -3.21
N CYS A 108 4.54 6.33 -1.90
CA CYS A 108 3.46 6.38 -0.92
C CYS A 108 3.41 7.81 -0.39
N GLY A 109 2.57 8.64 -1.02
CA GLY A 109 2.33 10.02 -0.60
C GLY A 109 1.85 10.13 0.85
N GLY A 110 2.78 10.43 1.76
CA GLY A 110 2.60 11.27 2.95
C GLY A 110 1.72 10.80 4.11
N ILE A 111 0.92 9.74 3.97
CA ILE A 111 0.09 9.21 5.08
C ILE A 111 0.09 7.68 5.05
N ALA A 112 1.18 7.08 5.54
CA ALA A 112 1.25 5.80 6.23
C ALA A 112 2.73 5.49 6.50
N MET A 113 3.37 6.17 7.45
CA MET A 113 4.71 5.75 7.90
C MET A 113 4.68 4.37 8.57
N LEU A 114 3.48 3.90 8.93
CA LEU A 114 3.27 2.60 9.54
C LEU A 114 3.47 1.49 8.49
N LYS A 115 4.48 0.66 8.72
CA LYS A 115 4.83 -0.48 7.86
C LYS A 115 4.38 -1.80 8.49
N VAL A 116 4.03 -2.76 7.65
CA VAL A 116 3.88 -4.17 8.01
C VAL A 116 5.07 -4.93 7.44
N GLY A 117 5.54 -5.97 8.12
CA GLY A 117 6.38 -6.99 7.50
C GLY A 117 5.49 -7.88 6.64
N ILE A 118 5.79 -8.02 5.35
CA ILE A 118 5.04 -8.90 4.46
C ILE A 118 5.99 -9.81 3.68
N SER A 119 5.60 -11.06 3.44
CA SER A 119 6.33 -11.91 2.52
C SER A 119 5.89 -11.68 1.07
N ARG A 120 6.83 -11.78 0.13
CA ARG A 120 6.57 -11.49 -1.29
C ARG A 120 5.51 -12.40 -1.93
N ASN A 121 5.41 -13.63 -1.45
CA ASN A 121 4.45 -14.63 -1.94
C ASN A 121 2.98 -14.30 -1.61
N VAL A 122 2.72 -13.33 -0.73
CA VAL A 122 1.34 -12.82 -0.49
C VAL A 122 0.76 -12.21 -1.75
N ARG A 123 1.57 -11.50 -2.55
CA ARG A 123 1.14 -10.89 -3.81
C ARG A 123 0.76 -11.93 -4.87
N GLU A 124 1.29 -13.14 -4.76
CA GLU A 124 1.02 -14.25 -5.69
C GLU A 124 -0.36 -14.88 -5.45
N GLY A 125 -1.11 -14.42 -4.44
CA GLY A 125 -2.45 -14.92 -4.14
C GLY A 125 -2.45 -16.26 -3.41
N LEU A 126 -1.30 -16.72 -2.94
CA LEU A 126 -1.19 -17.96 -2.17
C LEU A 126 -2.01 -17.89 -0.87
N ARG A 127 -2.46 -19.06 -0.42
CA ARG A 127 -3.30 -19.26 0.77
C ARG A 127 -2.79 -20.46 1.58
N PRO A 128 -3.07 -20.54 2.89
CA PRO A 128 -3.79 -19.56 3.70
C PRO A 128 -2.97 -18.30 3.97
N LEU A 129 -3.66 -17.19 4.23
CA LEU A 129 -3.02 -15.95 4.66
C LEU A 129 -2.90 -15.96 6.18
N ASN A 130 -1.68 -15.85 6.66
CA ASN A 130 -1.38 -15.85 8.08
C ASN A 130 -0.89 -14.47 8.51
N GLY A 131 -1.17 -14.12 9.76
CA GLY A 131 -0.58 -12.94 10.38
C GLY A 131 -0.33 -13.15 11.86
N LEU A 132 0.71 -12.47 12.35
CA LEU A 132 0.99 -12.35 13.77
C LEU A 132 1.33 -10.89 14.10
N ARG A 133 0.98 -10.46 15.31
CA ARG A 133 1.30 -9.12 15.79
C ARG A 133 2.26 -9.16 16.97
N LEU A 134 3.51 -8.78 16.72
CA LEU A 134 4.49 -8.50 17.77
C LEU A 134 4.28 -7.11 18.37
N LYS A 135 5.00 -6.80 19.45
CA LYS A 135 5.05 -5.43 19.96
C LYS A 135 5.63 -4.52 18.87
N PRO A 136 4.94 -3.41 18.53
CA PRO A 136 5.45 -2.46 17.54
C PRO A 136 6.80 -1.90 17.99
N GLU A 137 7.79 -1.90 17.09
CA GLU A 137 9.10 -1.29 17.30
C GLU A 137 9.43 -0.33 16.15
N GLY A 138 9.86 0.89 16.49
CA GLY A 138 10.21 1.92 15.52
C GLY A 138 9.05 2.33 14.59
N GLU A 139 9.23 2.16 13.28
CA GLU A 139 8.22 2.49 12.25
C GLU A 139 7.32 1.28 11.86
N THR A 140 7.48 0.15 12.53
CA THR A 140 6.69 -1.06 12.25
C THR A 140 5.40 -1.07 13.06
N SER A 141 4.33 -1.59 12.48
CA SER A 141 3.06 -1.87 13.16
C SER A 141 3.09 -3.07 14.11
N GLY A 142 4.21 -3.82 14.09
CA GLY A 142 4.33 -5.14 14.70
C GLY A 142 3.66 -6.26 13.89
N TRP A 143 2.97 -5.96 12.79
CA TRP A 143 2.35 -6.99 11.94
C TRP A 143 3.36 -7.66 11.02
N TYR A 144 3.36 -8.98 11.03
CA TYR A 144 4.06 -9.84 10.08
C TYR A 144 3.02 -10.72 9.39
N ILE A 145 2.94 -10.62 8.06
CA ILE A 145 1.90 -11.26 7.25
C ILE A 145 2.57 -12.11 6.17
N TRP A 146 2.13 -13.36 6.02
CA TRP A 146 2.63 -14.27 5.00
C TRP A 146 1.56 -15.18 4.41
N ALA A 147 1.85 -15.77 3.25
CA ALA A 147 1.00 -16.76 2.62
C ALA A 147 1.61 -18.16 2.71
N GLY A 148 0.77 -19.18 2.90
CA GLY A 148 1.16 -20.57 3.08
C GLY A 148 1.25 -20.98 4.55
N GLU A 149 1.36 -22.29 4.80
CA GLU A 149 1.32 -22.87 6.17
C GLU A 149 2.56 -22.52 7.01
N GLN A 150 3.71 -22.34 6.37
CA GLN A 150 4.99 -22.08 7.03
C GLN A 150 5.68 -20.86 6.41
N PHE A 151 6.42 -20.13 7.23
CA PHE A 151 7.30 -19.05 6.79
C PHE A 151 8.76 -19.41 7.04
N SER A 152 9.68 -18.77 6.30
CA SER A 152 11.12 -18.96 6.50
C SER A 152 11.64 -18.04 7.60
N GLU A 153 12.56 -18.54 8.43
CA GLU A 153 13.29 -17.74 9.44
C GLU A 153 14.37 -16.82 8.83
N SER A 154 14.47 -16.77 7.50
CA SER A 154 15.41 -15.89 6.81
C SER A 154 15.15 -14.41 7.18
N PRO A 155 16.19 -13.62 7.52
CA PRO A 155 16.05 -12.19 7.81
C PRO A 155 15.41 -11.37 6.68
N ASP A 156 15.53 -11.86 5.43
CA ASP A 156 15.01 -11.19 4.23
C ASP A 156 13.63 -11.72 3.81
N PHE A 157 13.02 -12.63 4.58
CA PHE A 157 11.73 -13.22 4.25
C PHE A 157 10.60 -12.17 4.31
N PHE A 158 10.60 -11.34 5.36
CA PHE A 158 9.66 -10.24 5.51
C PHE A 158 10.26 -8.94 5.01
N VAL A 159 9.58 -8.33 4.03
CA VAL A 159 9.93 -7.00 3.53
C VAL A 159 8.98 -5.95 4.09
N PRO A 160 9.45 -4.71 4.32
CA PRO A 160 8.58 -3.63 4.80
C PRO A 160 7.60 -3.21 3.69
N LEU A 161 6.30 -3.22 3.99
CA LEU A 161 5.23 -2.71 3.12
C LEU A 161 4.41 -1.66 3.86
N HIS A 162 4.12 -0.54 3.21
CA HIS A 162 3.20 0.45 3.78
C HIS A 162 1.78 -0.11 3.87
N VAL A 163 1.09 0.14 4.99
CA VAL A 163 -0.29 -0.32 5.21
C VAL A 163 -1.23 0.11 4.07
N SER A 164 -0.98 1.24 3.40
CA SER A 164 -1.76 1.68 2.23
C SER A 164 -1.71 0.70 1.06
N HIS A 165 -0.57 0.03 0.83
CA HIS A 165 -0.43 -0.97 -0.24
C HIS A 165 -0.92 -2.36 0.18
N LEU A 166 -1.11 -2.59 1.49
CA LEU A 166 -1.64 -3.86 1.98
C LEU A 166 -3.06 -4.11 1.46
N LEU A 167 -3.85 -3.07 1.24
CA LEU A 167 -5.18 -3.18 0.63
C LEU A 167 -5.13 -3.82 -0.77
N GLU A 168 -4.08 -3.54 -1.53
CA GLU A 168 -3.88 -4.12 -2.87
C GLU A 168 -3.29 -5.53 -2.81
N TRP A 169 -2.41 -5.81 -1.85
CA TRP A 169 -1.71 -7.10 -1.73
C TRP A 169 -2.55 -8.17 -1.04
N ALA A 170 -3.22 -7.81 0.04
CA ALA A 170 -3.97 -8.71 0.90
C ALA A 170 -5.14 -7.98 1.56
N PRO A 171 -6.21 -7.69 0.80
CA PRO A 171 -7.41 -7.04 1.35
C PRO A 171 -8.03 -7.85 2.50
N LEU A 172 -7.88 -9.18 2.47
CA LEU A 172 -8.33 -10.08 3.55
C LEU A 172 -7.65 -9.79 4.90
N ALA A 173 -6.44 -9.23 4.94
CA ALA A 173 -5.76 -8.93 6.21
C ALA A 173 -6.31 -7.68 6.92
N MET A 174 -7.00 -6.80 6.19
CA MET A 174 -7.37 -5.46 6.67
C MET A 174 -8.22 -5.46 7.94
N PRO A 175 -9.24 -6.34 8.12
CA PRO A 175 -10.05 -6.37 9.33
C PRO A 175 -9.25 -6.64 10.61
N TYR A 176 -8.15 -7.40 10.51
CA TYR A 176 -7.40 -7.86 11.67
C TYR A 176 -6.35 -6.86 12.15
N LEU A 177 -6.02 -5.82 11.38
CA LEU A 177 -4.96 -4.88 11.74
C LEU A 177 -5.20 -4.13 13.06
N GLY A 178 -6.46 -4.08 13.52
CA GLY A 178 -6.87 -3.50 14.80
C GLY A 178 -6.59 -4.39 16.02
N LEU A 179 -6.34 -5.69 15.85
CA LEU A 179 -6.11 -6.63 16.96
C LEU A 179 -4.84 -6.29 17.71
N PRO A 180 -4.79 -6.32 19.05
CA PRO A 180 -3.63 -5.89 19.83
C PRO A 180 -2.41 -6.83 19.64
N PRO A 181 -1.20 -6.42 20.06
CA PRO A 181 -0.04 -7.32 20.05
C PRO A 181 -0.34 -8.62 20.81
N GLY A 182 0.23 -9.74 20.36
CA GLY A 182 -0.04 -11.07 20.91
C GLY A 182 -1.21 -11.80 20.24
N TRP A 183 -1.63 -11.37 19.04
CA TRP A 183 -2.71 -12.01 18.29
C TRP A 183 -2.22 -12.57 16.97
N ARG A 184 -2.88 -13.65 16.53
CA ARG A 184 -2.65 -14.33 15.27
C ARG A 184 -3.96 -14.47 14.50
N PHE A 185 -3.83 -14.57 13.18
CA PHE A 185 -4.92 -14.98 12.32
C PHE A 185 -4.43 -15.94 11.24
N LEU A 186 -5.33 -16.81 10.79
CA LEU A 186 -5.20 -17.65 9.61
C LEU A 186 -6.50 -17.55 8.84
N VAL A 187 -6.44 -17.04 7.61
CA VAL A 187 -7.63 -16.75 6.82
C VAL A 187 -7.50 -17.20 5.37
N THR A 188 -8.62 -17.63 4.83
CA THR A 188 -8.86 -17.94 3.41
C THR A 188 -10.21 -17.34 3.04
N GLU A 189 -10.62 -17.50 1.79
CA GLU A 189 -11.94 -17.09 1.32
C GLU A 189 -13.09 -17.88 1.98
N ARG A 190 -12.81 -19.02 2.61
CA ARG A 190 -13.83 -19.94 3.18
C ARG A 190 -13.60 -20.30 4.65
N TYR A 191 -12.52 -19.84 5.25
CA TYR A 191 -12.09 -20.22 6.60
C TYR A 191 -11.43 -19.03 7.27
N GLU A 192 -11.82 -18.76 8.50
CA GLU A 192 -11.25 -17.73 9.36
C GLU A 192 -10.99 -18.32 10.73
N ASP A 193 -9.76 -18.15 11.21
CA ASP A 193 -9.36 -18.46 12.57
C ASP A 193 -8.51 -17.32 13.13
N VAL A 194 -8.86 -16.85 14.32
CA VAL A 194 -8.24 -15.69 14.97
C VAL A 194 -8.09 -16.01 16.46
N TRP A 195 -6.85 -16.04 16.95
CA TRP A 195 -6.57 -16.47 18.31
C TRP A 195 -5.48 -15.63 18.96
N ALA A 196 -5.53 -15.55 20.29
CA ALA A 196 -4.48 -14.94 21.08
C ALA A 196 -3.32 -15.93 21.26
N ASP A 197 -2.10 -15.44 21.05
CA ASP A 197 -0.85 -16.14 21.30
C ASP A 197 0.03 -15.28 22.24
N PRO A 198 -0.11 -15.49 23.57
CA PRO A 198 0.66 -14.74 24.57
C PRO A 198 2.18 -14.95 24.46
N SER A 199 2.64 -16.01 23.79
CA SER A 199 4.08 -16.27 23.62
C SER A 199 4.77 -15.16 22.81
N LEU A 200 4.05 -14.52 21.90
CA LEU A 200 4.53 -13.41 21.07
C LEU A 200 4.87 -12.13 21.86
N LEU A 201 4.39 -12.03 23.11
CA LEU A 201 4.66 -10.88 23.98
C LEU A 201 5.90 -11.05 24.84
N GLN A 202 6.43 -12.28 24.89
CA GLN A 202 7.67 -12.61 25.58
C GLN A 202 8.84 -12.04 24.76
N LYS A 203 9.73 -11.29 25.41
CA LYS A 203 10.97 -10.85 24.75
C LYS A 203 11.88 -12.07 24.59
N PRO A 204 12.53 -12.25 23.42
CA PRO A 204 13.59 -13.24 23.27
C PRO A 204 14.76 -12.98 24.24
#